data_AF-A0A4U0UUX7-F1
#
_entry.id   AF-A0A4U0UUX7-F1
#
_cell.length_a   1.000
_cell.length_b   1.000
_cell.length_c   1.000
_cell.angle_alpha   90.00
_cell.angle_beta   90.00
_cell.angle_gamma   90.00
#
_symmetry.space_group_name_H-M   'P 1'
#
loop_
_entity.id
_entity.type
_entity.pdbx_description
1 polymer ?
#
loop_
_entity_poly.entity_id
_entity_poly.type
_entity_poly.pdbx_seq_one_letter_code
_entity_poly.pdbx_strand_id
1 'polypeptide(L)' 'MTLLEGEDEEALLARIMGFQKFRSTKNTKVPGNERNYAVSKVKKAEYRQYMNRVGGFNRPLSPTRAAA' A
#
# COMPACT_ATOMS: atom_id res chain seq x y z
N MET A 1 -29.18 31.41 18.43
CA MET A 1 -28.47 30.25 18.97
C MET A 1 -28.74 30.27 20.48
N THR A 2 -29.65 29.45 20.98
CA THR A 2 -30.11 29.51 22.38
C THR A 2 -29.67 28.23 23.08
N LEU A 3 -28.91 28.38 24.17
CA LEU A 3 -28.60 27.27 25.08
C LEU A 3 -29.93 26.72 25.62
N LEU A 4 -30.15 25.41 25.50
CA LEU A 4 -31.26 24.76 26.19
C LEU A 4 -30.97 24.75 27.69
N GLU A 5 -32.01 24.90 28.50
CA GLU A 5 -31.89 24.96 29.96
C GLU A 5 -31.27 23.64 30.48
N GLY A 6 -30.02 23.73 30.97
CA GLY A 6 -29.23 22.59 31.43
C GLY A 6 -28.16 22.05 30.46
N GLU A 7 -28.03 22.61 29.25
CA GLU A 7 -26.90 22.29 28.36
C GLU A 7 -25.68 23.17 28.69
N ASP A 8 -24.58 22.49 29.00
CA ASP A 8 -23.23 23.01 29.13
C ASP A 8 -22.62 23.38 27.75
N GLU A 9 -21.70 24.36 27.74
CA GLU A 9 -21.11 24.88 26.50
C GLU A 9 -20.42 23.78 25.65
N GLU A 10 -19.85 22.77 26.32
CA GLU A 10 -19.29 21.58 25.66
C GLU A 10 -20.36 20.75 24.96
N ALA A 11 -21.55 20.59 25.55
CA ALA A 11 -22.67 19.89 24.93
C ALA A 11 -23.21 20.64 23.70
N LEU A 12 -23.25 21.98 23.78
CA LEU A 12 -23.59 22.84 22.65
C LEU A 12 -22.58 22.66 21.49
N LEU A 13 -21.28 22.70 21.80
CA LEU A 13 -20.20 22.51 20.82
C LEU A 13 -20.24 21.11 20.18
N ALA A 14 -20.45 20.06 20.97
CA ALA A 14 -20.60 18.69 20.48
C ALA A 14 -21.80 18.54 19.53
N ARG A 15 -22.90 19.27 19.82
CA ARG A 15 -24.12 19.26 19.00
C ARG A 15 -23.97 20.05 17.70
N ILE A 16 -23.33 21.22 17.71
CA ILE A 16 -23.07 22.02 16.50
C ILE A 16 -22.10 21.29 15.58
N MET A 17 -21.02 20.76 16.15
CA MET A 17 -19.92 20.18 15.38
C MET A 17 -20.14 18.71 15.02
N GLY A 18 -21.07 18.01 15.69
CA GLY A 18 -21.43 16.62 15.40
C GLY A 18 -20.36 15.59 15.78
N PHE A 19 -19.27 16.00 16.45
CA PHE A 19 -18.26 15.11 17.01
C PHE A 19 -18.19 15.30 18.53
N GLN A 20 -18.31 14.20 19.28
CA GLN A 20 -18.14 14.22 20.74
C GLN A 20 -16.68 14.10 21.18
N LYS A 21 -15.81 13.50 20.36
CA LYS A 21 -14.42 13.22 20.74
C LYS A 21 -13.49 13.08 19.53
N PHE A 22 -12.29 13.63 19.65
CA PHE A 22 -11.21 13.38 18.70
C PHE A 22 -10.57 12.01 18.98
N ARG A 23 -10.63 11.11 18.00
CA ARG A 23 -9.88 9.84 18.02
C ARG A 23 -8.79 9.88 16.97
N SER A 24 -7.58 9.44 17.32
CA SER A 24 -6.49 9.23 16.36
C SER A 24 -6.47 7.78 15.88
N THR A 25 -6.12 7.58 14.61
CA THR A 25 -5.85 6.25 14.03
C THR A 25 -4.37 5.86 14.09
N LYS A 26 -3.50 6.70 14.69
CA LYS A 26 -2.07 6.45 14.81
C LYS A 26 -1.82 5.12 15.52
N ASN A 27 -1.05 4.22 14.87
CA ASN A 27 -0.74 2.87 15.35
C ASN A 27 -1.97 1.95 15.59
N THR A 28 -3.13 2.27 15.00
CA THR A 28 -4.31 1.39 15.06
C THR A 28 -4.55 0.71 13.71
N LYS A 29 -4.97 -0.55 13.74
CA LYS A 29 -5.35 -1.27 12.52
C LYS A 29 -6.74 -0.80 12.07
N VAL A 30 -6.82 -0.19 10.89
CA VAL A 30 -8.09 0.25 10.29
C VAL A 30 -8.68 -0.91 9.48
N PRO A 31 -9.90 -1.39 9.80
CA PRO A 31 -10.54 -2.46 9.03
C PRO A 31 -10.74 -2.00 7.58
N GLY A 32 -10.47 -2.89 6.62
CA GLY A 32 -10.54 -2.58 5.18
C GLY A 32 -9.22 -2.15 4.55
N ASN A 33 -8.21 -1.75 5.32
CA ASN A 33 -6.89 -1.36 4.78
C ASN A 33 -5.89 -2.54 4.70
N GLU A 34 -6.31 -3.76 5.01
CA GLU A 34 -5.44 -4.93 5.11
C GLU A 34 -4.85 -5.38 3.76
N ARG A 35 -5.59 -5.14 2.67
CA ARG A 35 -5.24 -5.56 1.30
C ARG A 35 -4.75 -4.39 0.44
N ASN A 36 -4.59 -3.22 1.03
CA ASN A 36 -4.15 -2.02 0.32
C ASN A 36 -2.62 -1.95 0.30
N TYR A 37 -1.99 -2.95 -0.29
CA TYR A 37 -0.56 -3.00 -0.52
C TYR A 37 -0.28 -3.52 -1.92
N ALA A 38 0.64 -2.87 -2.62
CA ALA A 38 1.14 -3.32 -3.91
C ALA A 38 2.67 -3.25 -3.89
N VAL A 39 3.32 -4.29 -4.42
CA VAL A 39 4.77 -4.32 -4.56
C VAL A 39 5.11 -4.28 -6.04
N SER A 40 5.74 -3.19 -6.49
CA SER A 40 6.28 -3.11 -7.84
C SER A 40 7.65 -3.81 -7.87
N LYS A 41 7.74 -4.91 -8.61
CA LYS A 41 9.00 -5.65 -8.84
C LYS A 41 9.39 -5.52 -10.30
N VAL A 42 10.32 -4.62 -10.60
CA VAL A 42 10.88 -4.49 -11.95
C VAL A 42 11.94 -5.57 -12.14
N LYS A 43 11.66 -6.58 -12.97
CA LYS A 43 12.66 -7.57 -13.39
C LYS A 43 13.57 -6.92 -14.44
N LYS A 44 14.89 -7.02 -14.25
CA LYS A 44 15.87 -6.56 -15.25
C LYS A 44 15.75 -7.42 -16.52
N ALA A 45 15.79 -6.80 -17.69
CA ALA A 45 15.86 -7.52 -18.95
C ALA A 45 17.26 -8.16 -19.08
N GLU A 46 17.30 -9.49 -19.16
CA GLU A 46 18.52 -10.24 -19.44
C GLU A 46 18.52 -10.70 -20.90
N TYR A 47 19.53 -10.26 -21.66
CA TYR A 47 19.64 -10.57 -23.09
C TYR A 47 20.46 -11.84 -23.31
N ARG A 48 20.08 -12.60 -24.35
CA ARG A 48 20.78 -13.82 -24.73
C ARG A 48 21.94 -13.50 -25.67
N GLN A 49 23.10 -14.11 -25.40
CA GLN A 49 24.24 -14.02 -26.28
C GLN A 49 24.15 -15.10 -27.37
N TYR A 50 24.12 -14.69 -28.63
CA TYR A 50 24.04 -15.60 -29.79
C TYR A 50 25.41 -15.86 -30.44
N MET A 51 26.24 -14.83 -30.58
CA MET A 51 27.53 -14.92 -31.26
C MET A 51 28.69 -15.18 -30.28
N ASN A 52 29.72 -15.88 -30.75
CA ASN A 52 30.97 -16.17 -30.03
C ASN A 52 30.75 -16.78 -28.64
N ARG A 53 29.90 -17.81 -28.57
CA ARG A 53 29.55 -18.50 -27.33
C ARG A 53 30.64 -19.50 -26.95
N VAL A 54 31.16 -19.38 -25.73
CA VAL A 54 32.10 -20.36 -25.16
C VAL A 54 31.36 -21.69 -24.91
N GLY A 55 31.82 -22.75 -25.56
CA GLY A 55 31.21 -24.10 -25.52
C GLY A 55 30.39 -24.49 -26.76
N GLY A 56 30.38 -23.67 -27.81
CA GLY A 56 29.84 -24.04 -29.11
C GLY A 56 28.31 -23.99 -29.23
N PHE A 57 27.81 -24.24 -30.44
CA PHE A 57 26.40 -24.04 -30.82
C PHE A 57 25.42 -24.94 -30.04
N ASN A 58 25.81 -26.17 -29.69
CA ASN A 58 24.94 -27.17 -29.07
C ASN A 58 24.61 -26.93 -27.59
N ARG A 59 25.28 -25.97 -26.92
CA ARG A 59 24.96 -25.60 -25.53
C ARG A 59 23.73 -24.67 -25.50
N PRO A 60 22.89 -24.67 -24.46
CA PRO A 60 21.79 -23.70 -24.36
C PRO A 60 22.32 -22.26 -24.18
N LEU A 61 21.59 -21.27 -24.73
CA LEU A 61 21.96 -19.86 -24.54
C LEU A 61 21.65 -19.42 -23.11
N SER A 62 22.59 -18.70 -22.51
CA SER A 62 22.39 -17.96 -21.26
C SER A 62 21.67 -16.65 -21.57
N PRO A 63 20.68 -16.21 -20.78
CA PRO A 63 20.06 -16.96 -19.67
C PRO A 63 19.22 -18.12 -20.21
N THR A 64 19.36 -19.29 -19.58
CA THR A 64 18.43 -20.39 -19.77
C THR A 64 17.10 -19.95 -19.19
N ARG A 65 16.05 -19.82 -20.01
CA ARG A 65 14.68 -19.65 -19.50
C ARG A 65 14.25 -20.94 -18.82
N ALA A 66 14.75 -21.18 -17.61
CA ALA A 66 14.10 -22.06 -16.66
C ALA A 66 12.93 -21.29 -16.04
N ALA A 67 11.82 -22.01 -15.84
CA ALA A 67 10.47 -21.55 -15.55
C ALA A 67 10.33 -20.22 -14.78
N ALA A 68 9.35 -19.43 -15.25
CA ALA A 68 8.77 -18.33 -14.50
C ALA A 68 8.24 -18.79 -13.13
#